data_AF-A0A8X6KE51-F1
#
_entry.id   AF-A0A8X6KE51-F1
#
_cell.length_a   1.000
_cell.length_b   1.000
_cell.length_c   1.000
_cell.angle_alpha   90.00
_cell.angle_beta   90.00
_cell.angle_gamma   90.00
#
_symmetry.space_group_name_H-M   'P 1'
#
loop_
_entity.id
_entity.type
_entity.pdbx_description
1 polymer ?
#
loop_
_entity_poly.entity_id
_entity_poly.type
_entity_poly.pdbx_seq_one_letter_code
_entity_poly.pdbx_strand_id
1 'polypeptide(L)'
;MSPNAKPEEPDAVVGKLDELREGAEVKGDCESPANQPPPWLDKERFYRAREIFKNHFFSIFFSHLAGLMLIVHIPSMTGPLMSTGNSANIVCLFRRYLSTLVHIRRWYEGDIWNPDDPAHQSITMVRGMHKRVADKINGPSSCRRRCPAVSQYDMALTQFAFVGLIILHPKHVGLHCSREDLECLIHFWRGIGYMLGVEDRYNLCNGNLEETVALCKDIMDAELRPSVQNAQKESTTMSKGIIKAMNSFIIFLSWEAMARFWFEQMDMPCKFPMGIYESTGYWLMRFTFGWLLRFRMFHRFFNYLLRIAVKQALDSKEYYEGYLVRHHNITNV
;
A
#
# COMPACT_ATOMS: atom_id res chain seq x y z
N MET A 1 45.57 -19.66 32.18
CA MET A 1 44.79 -19.44 30.95
C MET A 1 44.09 -20.75 30.61
N SER A 2 42.76 -20.78 30.63
CA SER A 2 42.00 -22.03 30.48
C SER A 2 42.04 -22.50 29.01
N PRO A 3 42.40 -23.76 28.68
CA PRO A 3 42.63 -24.19 27.29
C PRO A 3 41.35 -24.55 26.51
N ASN A 4 40.15 -24.21 27.01
CA ASN A 4 38.88 -24.70 26.50
C ASN A 4 37.87 -23.58 26.16
N ALA A 5 38.34 -22.43 25.67
CA ALA A 5 37.44 -21.47 25.03
C ALA A 5 37.07 -22.01 23.64
N LYS A 6 35.82 -22.47 23.49
CA LYS A 6 35.23 -22.71 22.16
C LYS A 6 35.30 -21.39 21.37
N PRO A 7 35.61 -21.43 20.06
CA PRO A 7 35.43 -20.25 19.22
C PRO A 7 33.97 -19.81 19.33
N GLU A 8 33.73 -18.54 19.64
CA GLU A 8 32.41 -17.94 19.45
C GLU A 8 32.04 -18.13 17.98
N GLU A 9 30.97 -18.89 17.71
CA GLU A 9 30.36 -18.91 16.39
C GLU A 9 29.95 -17.47 16.07
N PRO A 10 30.30 -16.93 14.88
CA PRO A 10 29.85 -15.61 14.50
C PRO A 10 28.32 -15.62 14.53
N ASP A 11 27.73 -14.69 15.30
CA ASP A 11 26.28 -14.48 15.34
C ASP A 11 25.73 -14.54 13.91
N ALA A 12 24.80 -15.46 13.67
CA ALA A 12 24.15 -15.55 12.38
C ALA A 12 23.55 -14.18 12.07
N VAL A 13 23.98 -13.56 10.97
CA VAL A 13 23.42 -12.28 10.52
C VAL A 13 21.95 -12.54 10.20
N VAL A 14 21.07 -12.22 11.15
CA VAL A 14 19.62 -12.33 10.98
C VAL A 14 19.23 -11.40 9.83
N GLY A 15 18.59 -11.95 8.81
CA GLY A 15 18.12 -11.15 7.67
C GLY A 15 17.05 -10.16 8.13
N LYS A 16 17.03 -8.93 7.58
CA LYS A 16 16.02 -7.92 7.94
C LYS A 16 14.57 -8.41 7.78
N LEU A 17 14.31 -9.35 6.84
CA LEU A 17 12.99 -9.96 6.70
C LEU A 17 12.62 -10.84 7.91
N ASP A 18 13.59 -11.56 8.48
CA ASP A 18 13.35 -12.38 9.66
C ASP A 18 13.06 -11.52 10.89
N GLU A 19 13.77 -10.38 11.04
CA GLU A 19 13.43 -9.37 12.05
C GLU A 19 12.00 -8.83 11.86
N LEU A 20 11.58 -8.52 10.62
CA LEU A 20 10.18 -8.13 10.38
C LEU A 20 9.18 -9.22 10.78
N ARG A 21 9.51 -10.49 10.53
CA ARG A 21 8.63 -11.64 10.83
C ARG A 21 8.45 -11.88 12.31
N GLU A 22 9.41 -11.51 13.17
CA GLU A 22 9.21 -11.51 14.62
C GLU A 22 8.03 -10.62 15.02
N GLY A 23 7.77 -9.55 14.26
CA GLY A 23 6.62 -8.68 14.42
C GLY A 23 5.26 -9.37 14.21
N ALA A 24 5.22 -10.60 13.70
CA ALA A 24 3.98 -11.36 13.50
C ALA A 24 3.32 -11.79 14.82
N GLU A 25 4.08 -11.86 15.91
CA GLU A 25 3.57 -12.18 17.26
C GLU A 25 3.29 -10.91 18.10
N VAL A 26 3.56 -9.72 17.55
CA VAL A 26 3.42 -8.43 18.24
C VAL A 26 2.20 -7.67 17.73
N LYS A 27 1.48 -6.97 18.62
CA LYS A 27 0.34 -6.12 18.24
C LYS A 27 0.80 -4.99 17.32
N GLY A 28 0.06 -4.71 16.24
CA GLY A 28 0.46 -3.74 15.22
C GLY A 28 0.49 -2.27 15.66
N ASP A 29 -0.06 -1.93 16.82
CA ASP A 29 0.09 -0.61 17.42
C ASP A 29 0.97 -0.71 18.68
N CYS A 30 2.14 -0.07 18.65
CA CYS A 30 3.08 0.00 19.77
C CYS A 30 2.71 1.03 20.84
N GLU A 31 1.58 1.73 20.67
CA GLU A 31 1.05 2.75 21.60
C GLU A 31 1.98 3.95 21.82
N SER A 32 2.94 4.17 20.91
CA SER A 32 3.78 5.37 20.88
C SER A 32 2.94 6.66 20.83
N PRO A 33 3.33 7.73 21.55
CA PRO A 33 2.59 8.99 21.52
C PRO A 33 2.53 9.58 20.11
N ALA A 34 1.33 9.86 19.60
CA ALA A 34 1.14 10.43 18.26
C ALA A 34 1.56 11.91 18.15
N ASN A 35 1.88 12.59 19.25
CA ASN A 35 2.22 14.02 19.29
C ASN A 35 3.73 14.30 19.38
N GLN A 36 4.58 13.27 19.34
CA GLN A 36 6.03 13.43 19.46
C GLN A 36 6.71 12.94 18.19
N PRO A 37 7.33 13.84 17.40
CA PRO A 37 8.20 13.44 16.31
C PRO A 37 9.37 12.61 16.82
N PRO A 38 9.77 11.52 16.13
CA PRO A 38 10.89 10.71 16.57
C PRO A 38 12.23 11.46 16.39
N PRO A 39 13.27 11.16 17.19
CA PRO A 39 14.56 11.85 17.12
C PRO A 39 15.27 11.76 15.75
N TRP A 40 15.01 10.70 14.99
CA TRP A 40 15.58 10.49 13.65
C TRP A 40 14.85 11.27 12.55
N LEU A 41 13.75 11.97 12.85
CA LEU A 41 12.97 12.69 11.84
C LEU A 41 13.73 13.90 11.31
N ASP A 42 14.29 13.76 10.11
CA ASP A 42 14.65 14.88 9.25
C ASP A 42 13.38 15.45 8.59
N LYS A 43 12.97 16.65 9.00
CA LYS A 43 11.77 17.32 8.47
C LYS A 43 11.92 17.75 7.01
N GLU A 44 13.12 18.16 6.58
CA GLU A 44 13.33 18.60 5.19
C GLU A 44 13.17 17.43 4.23
N ARG A 45 13.80 16.29 4.54
CA ARG A 45 13.62 15.04 3.79
C ARG A 45 12.17 14.58 3.81
N PHE A 46 11.51 14.66 4.97
CA PHE A 46 10.12 14.25 5.11
C PHE A 46 9.18 15.08 4.21
N TYR A 47 9.28 16.41 4.25
CA TYR A 47 8.42 17.27 3.45
C TYR A 47 8.81 17.34 1.97
N ARG A 48 10.03 16.93 1.58
CA ARG A 48 10.41 16.77 0.17
C ARG A 48 9.46 15.81 -0.57
N ALA A 49 8.94 14.78 0.12
CA ALA A 49 7.98 13.84 -0.45
C ALA A 49 6.69 14.51 -0.97
N ARG A 50 6.29 15.66 -0.41
CA ARG A 50 5.13 16.45 -0.88
C ARG A 50 5.31 16.93 -2.32
N GLU A 51 6.51 17.43 -2.65
CA GLU A 51 6.79 17.92 -4.00
C GLU A 51 6.94 16.76 -4.99
N ILE A 52 7.53 15.65 -4.56
CA ILE A 52 7.58 14.41 -5.35
C ILE A 52 6.16 13.94 -5.67
N PHE A 53 5.29 13.90 -4.66
CA PHE A 53 3.88 13.52 -4.80
C PHE A 53 3.09 14.47 -5.69
N LYS A 54 3.31 15.78 -5.58
CA LYS A 54 2.68 16.76 -6.47
C LYS A 54 3.05 16.53 -7.93
N ASN A 55 4.31 16.23 -8.20
CA ASN A 55 4.84 16.01 -9.55
C ASN A 55 4.52 14.62 -10.13
N HIS A 56 4.29 13.62 -9.28
CA HIS A 56 4.08 12.23 -9.68
C HIS A 56 2.77 11.65 -9.12
N PHE A 57 1.76 12.49 -8.90
CA PHE A 57 0.47 12.15 -8.29
C PHE A 57 -0.17 10.91 -8.95
N PHE A 58 -0.22 10.88 -10.28
CA PHE A 58 -0.73 9.76 -11.06
C PHE A 58 0.07 8.48 -10.82
N SER A 59 1.39 8.55 -10.95
CA SER A 59 2.32 7.43 -10.77
C SER A 59 2.25 6.80 -9.38
N ILE A 60 2.25 7.64 -8.34
CA ILE A 60 2.21 7.18 -6.94
C ILE A 60 0.87 6.50 -6.64
N PHE A 61 -0.25 7.10 -7.05
CA PHE A 61 -1.56 6.46 -6.83
C PHE A 61 -1.76 5.18 -7.63
N PHE A 62 -1.22 5.12 -8.86
CA PHE A 62 -1.20 3.88 -9.63
C PHE A 62 -0.46 2.77 -8.87
N SER A 63 0.70 3.07 -8.29
CA SER A 63 1.46 2.11 -7.50
C SER A 63 0.76 1.71 -6.20
N HIS A 64 0.13 2.65 -5.49
CA HIS A 64 -0.65 2.34 -4.29
C HIS A 64 -1.83 1.41 -4.60
N LEU A 65 -2.55 1.69 -5.69
CA LEU A 65 -3.67 0.85 -6.12
C LEU A 65 -3.19 -0.56 -6.46
N ALA A 66 -2.05 -0.68 -7.15
CA ALA A 66 -1.44 -1.95 -7.48
C ALA A 66 -1.05 -2.75 -6.23
N GLY A 67 -0.39 -2.12 -5.25
CA GLY A 67 -0.04 -2.81 -4.03
C GLY A 67 -1.26 -3.25 -3.23
N LEU A 68 -2.33 -2.44 -3.15
CA LEU A 68 -3.59 -2.85 -2.54
C LEU A 68 -4.26 -4.02 -3.28
N MET A 69 -4.19 -4.04 -4.61
CA MET A 69 -4.69 -5.14 -5.44
C MET A 69 -3.92 -6.45 -5.17
N LEU A 70 -2.62 -6.39 -4.93
CA LEU A 70 -1.75 -7.57 -4.76
C LEU A 70 -1.70 -8.05 -3.30
N ILE A 71 -1.60 -7.14 -2.34
CA ILE A 71 -1.39 -7.47 -0.92
C ILE A 71 -2.55 -8.24 -0.31
N VAL A 72 -3.77 -8.05 -0.81
CA VAL A 72 -4.95 -8.79 -0.33
C VAL A 72 -4.81 -10.30 -0.52
N HIS A 73 -3.94 -10.76 -1.42
CA HIS A 73 -3.67 -12.19 -1.58
C HIS A 73 -2.89 -12.80 -0.41
N ILE A 74 -2.21 -11.98 0.42
CA ILE A 74 -1.56 -12.46 1.64
C ILE A 74 -2.65 -12.86 2.66
N PRO A 75 -2.64 -14.10 3.19
CA PRO A 75 -3.72 -14.62 4.03
C PRO A 75 -4.07 -13.76 5.25
N SER A 76 -3.08 -13.13 5.89
CA SER A 76 -3.30 -12.27 7.07
C SER A 76 -3.99 -10.94 6.72
N MET A 77 -3.98 -10.51 5.45
CA MET A 77 -4.54 -9.24 5.00
C MET A 77 -6.04 -9.31 4.71
N THR A 78 -6.50 -10.38 4.06
CA THR A 78 -7.91 -10.50 3.64
C THR A 78 -8.86 -10.57 4.84
N GLY A 79 -8.50 -11.31 5.89
CA GLY A 79 -9.36 -11.53 7.06
C GLY A 79 -9.82 -10.23 7.74
N PRO A 80 -8.89 -9.35 8.17
CA PRO A 80 -9.23 -8.05 8.75
C PRO A 80 -10.11 -7.21 7.83
N LEU A 81 -9.79 -7.14 6.53
CA LEU A 81 -10.56 -6.37 5.55
C LEU A 81 -12.01 -6.86 5.45
N MET A 82 -12.24 -8.17 5.37
CA MET A 82 -13.59 -8.74 5.30
C MET A 82 -14.39 -8.53 6.59
N SER A 83 -13.74 -8.59 7.76
CA SER A 83 -14.40 -8.50 9.08
C SER A 83 -15.09 -7.17 9.38
N THR A 84 -14.78 -6.12 8.62
CA THR A 84 -15.32 -4.76 8.82
C THR A 84 -16.70 -4.56 8.19
N GLY A 85 -17.13 -5.42 7.26
CA GLY A 85 -18.30 -5.16 6.40
C GLY A 85 -18.05 -4.15 5.27
N ASN A 86 -16.97 -3.35 5.33
CA ASN A 86 -16.62 -2.36 4.30
C ASN A 86 -16.01 -2.98 3.02
N SER A 87 -16.13 -4.30 2.86
CA SER A 87 -15.77 -5.07 1.65
C SER A 87 -16.92 -5.94 1.14
N ALA A 88 -18.14 -5.79 1.69
CA ALA A 88 -19.25 -6.70 1.42
C ALA A 88 -19.73 -6.69 -0.04
N ASN A 89 -19.65 -5.54 -0.71
CA ASN A 89 -20.03 -5.37 -2.11
C ASN A 89 -19.19 -4.27 -2.79
N ILE A 90 -19.41 -4.07 -4.09
CA ILE A 90 -18.64 -3.11 -4.91
C ILE A 90 -18.80 -1.65 -4.45
N VAL A 91 -19.95 -1.27 -3.87
CA VAL A 91 -20.19 0.08 -3.33
C VAL A 91 -19.39 0.28 -2.05
N CYS A 92 -19.36 -0.72 -1.17
CA CYS A 92 -18.49 -0.72 0.01
C CYS A 92 -17.01 -0.59 -0.38
N LEU A 93 -16.56 -1.32 -1.41
CA LEU A 93 -15.20 -1.23 -1.93
C LEU A 93 -14.93 0.18 -2.50
N PHE A 94 -15.85 0.73 -3.31
CA PHE A 94 -15.73 2.10 -3.82
C PHE A 94 -15.57 3.12 -2.68
N ARG A 95 -16.45 3.09 -1.68
CA ARG A 95 -16.38 3.96 -0.49
C ARG A 95 -15.05 3.80 0.23
N ARG A 96 -14.62 2.56 0.50
CA ARG A 96 -13.38 2.27 1.21
C ARG A 96 -12.17 2.83 0.47
N TYR A 97 -11.97 2.45 -0.78
CA TYR A 97 -10.74 2.79 -1.50
C TYR A 97 -10.69 4.26 -1.92
N LEU A 98 -11.84 4.91 -2.14
CA LEU A 98 -11.91 6.37 -2.26
C LEU A 98 -11.54 7.06 -0.93
N SER A 99 -11.99 6.53 0.21
CA SER A 99 -11.58 7.04 1.53
C SER A 99 -10.07 6.86 1.76
N THR A 100 -9.52 5.68 1.44
CA THR A 100 -8.06 5.43 1.53
C THR A 100 -7.29 6.43 0.69
N LEU A 101 -7.70 6.67 -0.56
CA LEU A 101 -7.09 7.66 -1.44
C LEU A 101 -7.05 9.05 -0.78
N VAL A 102 -8.17 9.48 -0.18
CA VAL A 102 -8.26 10.77 0.52
C VAL A 102 -7.32 10.83 1.72
N HIS A 103 -7.23 9.77 2.53
CA HIS A 103 -6.30 9.74 3.67
C HIS A 103 -4.84 9.85 3.22
N ILE A 104 -4.42 9.02 2.26
CA ILE A 104 -3.06 9.05 1.72
C ILE A 104 -2.73 10.42 1.14
N ARG A 105 -3.65 11.00 0.35
CA ARG A 105 -3.47 12.34 -0.22
C ARG A 105 -3.24 13.39 0.87
N ARG A 106 -4.04 13.36 1.94
CA ARG A 106 -3.88 14.30 3.07
C ARG A 106 -2.50 14.15 3.73
N TRP A 107 -2.01 12.92 3.90
CA TRP A 107 -0.71 12.69 4.52
C TRP A 107 0.45 13.24 3.70
N TYR A 108 0.39 13.11 2.37
CA TYR A 108 1.39 13.71 1.49
C TYR A 108 1.29 15.24 1.44
N GLU A 109 0.07 15.79 1.42
CA GLU A 109 -0.16 17.23 1.19
C GLU A 109 -0.10 18.07 2.48
N GLY A 110 -0.37 17.51 3.66
CA GLY A 110 -0.41 18.22 4.94
C GLY A 110 0.75 17.88 5.88
N ASP A 111 0.60 18.25 7.16
CA ASP A 111 1.58 17.99 8.21
C ASP A 111 1.06 16.97 9.24
N ILE A 112 1.54 15.73 9.19
CA ILE A 112 1.12 14.69 10.14
C ILE A 112 1.65 14.90 11.57
N TRP A 113 2.58 15.83 11.76
CA TRP A 113 3.19 16.11 13.07
C TRP A 113 2.50 17.26 13.80
N ASN A 114 1.60 17.99 13.14
CA ASN A 114 0.86 19.11 13.71
C ASN A 114 -0.57 18.69 14.08
N PRO A 115 -0.93 18.62 15.37
CA PRO A 115 -2.28 18.22 15.82
C PRO A 115 -3.44 19.02 15.21
N ASP A 116 -3.21 20.27 14.82
CA ASP A 116 -4.22 21.15 14.22
C ASP A 116 -4.39 20.91 12.71
N ASP A 117 -3.48 20.18 12.07
CA ASP A 117 -3.53 19.90 10.64
C ASP A 117 -4.47 18.71 10.34
N PRO A 118 -5.33 18.80 9.31
CA PRO A 118 -6.18 17.68 8.87
C PRO A 118 -5.43 16.38 8.56
N ALA A 119 -4.16 16.44 8.18
CA ALA A 119 -3.30 15.27 7.94
C ALA A 119 -3.01 14.51 9.24
N HIS A 120 -2.73 15.20 10.34
CA HIS A 120 -2.56 14.59 11.65
C HIS A 120 -3.85 13.93 12.13
N GLN A 121 -4.98 14.64 12.06
CA GLN A 121 -6.29 14.07 12.42
C GLN A 121 -6.61 12.83 11.58
N SER A 122 -6.29 12.88 10.28
CA SER A 122 -6.45 11.77 9.34
C SER A 122 -5.60 10.54 9.74
N ILE A 123 -4.29 10.70 10.01
CA ILE A 123 -3.42 9.57 10.33
C ILE A 123 -3.76 8.95 11.70
N THR A 124 -4.07 9.78 12.70
CA THR A 124 -4.49 9.32 14.03
C THR A 124 -5.83 8.60 13.98
N MET A 125 -6.77 9.06 13.14
CA MET A 125 -8.01 8.35 12.87
C MET A 125 -7.76 6.97 12.26
N VAL A 126 -6.85 6.85 11.28
CA VAL A 126 -6.52 5.57 10.64
C VAL A 126 -5.84 4.61 11.61
N ARG A 127 -4.90 5.08 12.44
CA ARG A 127 -4.32 4.28 13.54
C ARG A 127 -5.41 3.74 14.47
N GLY A 128 -6.35 4.59 14.88
CA GLY A 128 -7.50 4.19 15.67
C GLY A 128 -8.42 3.18 14.97
N MET A 129 -8.59 3.27 13.64
CA MET A 129 -9.33 2.27 12.86
C MET A 129 -8.63 0.92 12.87
N HIS A 130 -7.31 0.89 12.64
CA HIS A 130 -6.53 -0.36 12.70
C HIS A 130 -6.60 -1.00 14.09
N LYS A 131 -6.42 -0.21 15.16
CA LYS A 131 -6.56 -0.68 16.55
C LYS A 131 -7.93 -1.28 16.83
N ARG A 132 -9.02 -0.61 16.44
CA ARG A 132 -10.38 -1.14 16.62
C ARG A 132 -10.62 -2.47 15.90
N VAL A 133 -10.09 -2.63 14.69
CA VAL A 133 -10.19 -3.89 13.95
C VAL A 133 -9.36 -4.98 14.64
N ALA A 134 -8.15 -4.66 15.07
CA ALA A 134 -7.29 -5.57 15.82
C ALA A 134 -7.98 -6.03 17.11
N ASP A 135 -8.49 -5.12 17.94
CA ASP A 135 -9.15 -5.42 19.21
C ASP A 135 -10.42 -6.27 19.01
N LYS A 136 -11.20 -5.99 17.97
CA LYS A 136 -12.40 -6.78 17.62
C LYS A 136 -12.04 -8.22 17.26
N ILE A 137 -10.98 -8.43 16.48
CA ILE A 137 -10.59 -9.76 15.98
C ILE A 137 -9.82 -10.55 17.05
N ASN A 138 -9.00 -9.85 17.85
CA ASN A 138 -8.12 -10.43 18.87
C ASN A 138 -8.77 -10.54 20.26
N GLY A 139 -10.08 -10.26 20.37
CA GLY A 139 -10.81 -10.27 21.64
C GLY A 139 -10.88 -11.65 22.34
N PRO A 140 -11.53 -11.73 23.52
CA PRO A 140 -11.47 -12.91 24.40
C PRO A 140 -11.93 -14.24 23.77
N SER A 141 -12.76 -14.18 22.72
CA SER A 141 -13.22 -15.36 21.98
C SER A 141 -12.18 -15.92 21.00
N SER A 142 -11.07 -15.21 20.74
CA SER A 142 -10.03 -15.60 19.79
C SER A 142 -8.75 -16.13 20.45
N CYS A 143 -8.78 -16.52 21.73
CA CYS A 143 -7.67 -17.06 22.52
C CYS A 143 -6.92 -18.28 21.92
N ARG A 144 -7.22 -18.68 20.69
CA ARG A 144 -6.53 -19.73 19.92
C ARG A 144 -5.65 -19.21 18.78
N ARG A 145 -5.60 -17.89 18.50
CA ARG A 145 -4.70 -17.35 17.47
C ARG A 145 -3.30 -17.18 18.04
N ARG A 146 -2.31 -17.83 17.41
CA ARG A 146 -0.89 -17.68 17.75
C ARG A 146 -0.34 -16.30 17.36
N CYS A 147 -0.80 -15.75 16.24
CA CYS A 147 -0.44 -14.42 15.75
C CYS A 147 -1.65 -13.47 15.82
N PRO A 148 -1.54 -12.28 16.44
CA PRO A 148 -2.61 -11.28 16.43
C PRO A 148 -2.92 -10.83 15.00
N ALA A 149 -4.19 -10.57 14.71
CA ALA A 149 -4.57 -9.87 13.49
C ALA A 149 -4.12 -8.41 13.56
N VAL A 150 -3.66 -7.86 12.44
CA VAL A 150 -3.07 -6.51 12.37
C VAL A 150 -1.86 -6.45 13.31
N SER A 151 -0.95 -7.39 13.13
CA SER A 151 0.35 -7.45 13.81
C SER A 151 1.33 -6.38 13.31
N GLN A 152 2.48 -6.22 13.97
CA GLN A 152 3.56 -5.34 13.45
C GLN A 152 4.01 -5.79 12.06
N TYR A 153 4.09 -7.10 11.83
CA TYR A 153 4.42 -7.65 10.51
C TYR A 153 3.34 -7.32 9.46
N ASP A 154 2.06 -7.42 9.83
CA ASP A 154 0.96 -7.04 8.94
C ASP A 154 1.02 -5.55 8.56
N MET A 155 1.40 -4.69 9.51
CA MET A 155 1.59 -3.26 9.28
C MET A 155 2.79 -2.98 8.36
N ALA A 156 3.89 -3.71 8.51
CA ALA A 156 5.06 -3.62 7.61
C ALA A 156 4.73 -4.09 6.18
N LEU A 157 3.99 -5.19 6.03
CA LEU A 157 3.48 -5.66 4.73
C LEU A 157 2.50 -4.64 4.11
N THR A 158 1.71 -3.96 4.94
CA THR A 158 0.86 -2.86 4.49
C THR A 158 1.71 -1.67 4.00
N GLN A 159 2.79 -1.29 4.69
CA GLN A 159 3.74 -0.28 4.16
C GLN A 159 4.32 -0.73 2.81
N PHE A 160 4.71 -2.00 2.67
CA PHE A 160 5.20 -2.55 1.41
C PHE A 160 4.19 -2.37 0.27
N ALA A 161 2.89 -2.58 0.53
CA ALA A 161 1.84 -2.36 -0.46
C ALA A 161 1.80 -0.89 -0.96
N PHE A 162 2.13 0.09 -0.11
CA PHE A 162 2.12 1.48 -0.53
C PHE A 162 3.43 1.92 -1.20
N VAL A 163 4.59 1.52 -0.68
CA VAL A 163 5.88 2.08 -1.14
C VAL A 163 6.82 1.06 -1.79
N GLY A 164 6.65 -0.24 -1.52
CA GLY A 164 7.54 -1.29 -2.00
C GLY A 164 7.66 -1.35 -3.53
N LEU A 165 6.53 -1.34 -4.24
CA LEU A 165 6.52 -1.34 -5.71
C LEU A 165 7.17 -0.08 -6.32
N ILE A 166 7.04 1.07 -5.64
CA ILE A 166 7.69 2.32 -6.06
C ILE A 166 9.21 2.19 -5.94
N ILE A 167 9.69 1.62 -4.84
CA ILE A 167 11.11 1.43 -4.55
C ILE A 167 11.73 0.40 -5.50
N LEU A 168 11.03 -0.71 -5.77
CA LEU A 168 11.51 -1.78 -6.63
C LEU A 168 11.49 -1.40 -8.11
N HIS A 169 10.49 -0.65 -8.55
CA HIS A 169 10.25 -0.40 -9.98
C HIS A 169 9.91 1.07 -10.29
N PRO A 170 10.72 2.06 -9.84
CA PRO A 170 10.37 3.49 -9.96
C PRO A 170 10.11 3.89 -11.41
N LYS A 171 10.96 3.46 -12.35
CA LYS A 171 10.78 3.75 -13.78
C LYS A 171 9.55 3.07 -14.38
N HIS A 172 9.16 1.88 -13.91
CA HIS A 172 7.97 1.18 -14.43
C HIS A 172 6.67 1.84 -13.94
N VAL A 173 6.68 2.49 -12.77
CA VAL A 173 5.54 3.34 -12.34
C VAL A 173 5.63 4.76 -12.88
N GLY A 174 6.58 5.05 -13.78
CA GLY A 174 6.79 6.38 -14.34
C GLY A 174 7.34 7.39 -13.33
N LEU A 175 7.89 6.94 -12.20
CA LEU A 175 8.59 7.81 -11.26
C LEU A 175 10.02 8.04 -11.77
N HIS A 176 10.22 9.16 -12.46
CA HIS A 176 11.51 9.60 -12.97
C HIS A 176 12.11 10.67 -12.05
N CYS A 177 12.53 10.25 -10.85
CA CYS A 177 13.13 11.12 -9.84
C CYS A 177 14.59 10.75 -9.53
N SER A 178 15.26 11.58 -8.74
CA SER A 178 16.63 11.28 -8.31
C SER A 178 16.66 10.19 -7.25
N ARG A 179 17.87 9.72 -6.92
CA ARG A 179 18.09 8.77 -5.83
C ARG A 179 17.68 9.39 -4.49
N GLU A 180 18.05 10.65 -4.26
CA GLU A 180 17.72 11.41 -3.06
C GLU A 180 16.20 11.58 -2.91
N ASP A 181 15.47 11.74 -4.03
CA ASP A 181 14.01 11.77 -4.00
C ASP A 181 13.42 10.42 -3.55
N LEU A 182 13.99 9.29 -3.96
CA LEU A 182 13.57 7.97 -3.45
C LEU A 182 13.88 7.80 -1.96
N GLU A 183 15.06 8.25 -1.50
CA GLU A 183 15.42 8.27 -0.08
C GLU A 183 14.45 9.13 0.75
N CYS A 184 14.00 10.27 0.20
CA CYS A 184 12.98 11.11 0.82
C CYS A 184 11.60 10.42 0.88
N LEU A 185 11.22 9.66 -0.15
CA LEU A 185 9.99 8.86 -0.11
C LEU A 185 10.06 7.73 0.94
N ILE A 186 11.21 7.07 1.07
CA ILE A 186 11.45 6.07 2.12
C ILE A 186 11.32 6.74 3.49
N HIS A 187 12.00 7.87 3.71
CA HIS A 187 11.93 8.61 4.97
C HIS A 187 10.51 9.09 5.30
N PHE A 188 9.74 9.53 4.30
CA PHE A 188 8.33 9.85 4.45
C PHE A 188 7.53 8.63 4.92
N TRP A 189 7.67 7.47 4.26
CA TRP A 189 6.95 6.26 4.65
C TRP A 189 7.41 5.68 5.98
N ARG A 190 8.66 5.92 6.40
CA ARG A 190 9.13 5.64 7.77
C ARG A 190 8.34 6.46 8.79
N GLY A 191 8.17 7.77 8.56
CA GLY A 191 7.36 8.65 9.41
C GLY A 191 5.87 8.26 9.44
N ILE A 192 5.31 7.85 8.29
CA ILE A 192 3.94 7.32 8.23
C ILE A 192 3.80 6.04 9.07
N GLY A 193 4.74 5.10 8.95
CA GLY A 193 4.75 3.88 9.77
C GLY A 193 4.78 4.19 11.27
N TYR A 194 5.68 5.09 11.68
CA TYR A 194 5.79 5.54 13.06
C TYR A 194 4.46 6.10 13.59
N MET A 195 3.84 7.01 12.83
CA MET A 195 2.56 7.64 13.20
C MET A 195 1.38 6.67 13.21
N LEU A 196 1.47 5.56 12.47
CA LEU A 196 0.50 4.46 12.49
C LEU A 196 0.74 3.44 13.60
N GLY A 197 1.80 3.59 14.42
CA GLY A 197 2.11 2.72 15.55
C GLY A 197 3.07 1.57 15.23
N VAL A 198 3.79 1.64 14.10
CA VAL A 198 4.83 0.64 13.76
C VAL A 198 6.09 0.94 14.57
N GLU A 199 6.60 -0.05 15.31
CA GLU A 199 7.88 0.07 16.01
C GLU A 199 9.02 0.23 15.00
N ASP A 200 10.05 1.01 15.32
CA ASP A 200 11.14 1.31 14.39
C ASP A 200 11.82 0.04 13.84
N ARG A 201 12.03 -1.00 14.67
CA ARG A 201 12.59 -2.28 14.24
C ARG A 201 11.72 -3.06 13.24
N TYR A 202 10.41 -2.86 13.29
CA TYR A 202 9.45 -3.50 12.36
C TYR A 202 9.04 -2.58 11.22
N ASN A 203 9.58 -1.36 11.15
CA ASN A 203 9.25 -0.39 10.12
C ASN A 203 10.07 -0.71 8.86
N LEU A 204 9.38 -1.09 7.78
CA LEU A 204 10.00 -1.43 6.49
C LEU A 204 11.00 -0.37 6.00
N CYS A 205 10.74 0.89 6.31
CA CYS A 205 11.53 2.03 5.85
C CYS A 205 12.60 2.48 6.89
N ASN A 206 12.90 1.66 7.89
CA ASN A 206 13.98 1.91 8.86
C ASN A 206 15.34 1.44 8.30
N GLY A 207 15.80 2.09 7.23
CA GLY A 207 17.07 1.79 6.58
C GLY A 207 17.42 2.80 5.50
N ASN A 208 18.57 2.61 4.87
CA ASN A 208 18.93 3.36 3.66
C ASN A 208 18.24 2.76 2.41
N LEU A 209 18.46 3.37 1.25
CA LEU A 209 17.83 2.94 -0.01
C LEU A 209 18.19 1.48 -0.36
N GLU A 210 19.47 1.10 -0.30
CA GLU A 210 19.93 -0.25 -0.62
C GLU A 210 19.26 -1.32 0.25
N GLU A 211 19.27 -1.09 1.56
CA GLU A 211 18.67 -2.00 2.54
C GLU A 211 17.16 -2.11 2.33
N THR A 212 16.48 -0.99 2.05
CA THR A 212 15.04 -0.99 1.82
C THR A 212 14.70 -1.69 0.50
N VAL A 213 15.50 -1.50 -0.55
CA VAL A 213 15.38 -2.23 -1.83
C VAL A 213 15.55 -3.73 -1.61
N ALA A 214 16.58 -4.15 -0.86
CA ALA A 214 16.82 -5.56 -0.56
C ALA A 214 15.63 -6.16 0.20
N LEU A 215 15.19 -5.52 1.28
CA LEU A 215 14.05 -5.97 2.07
C LEU A 215 12.75 -6.02 1.27
N CYS A 216 12.50 -5.04 0.39
CA CYS A 216 11.33 -5.08 -0.51
C CYS A 216 11.40 -6.25 -1.51
N LYS A 217 12.59 -6.60 -2.02
CA LYS A 217 12.76 -7.79 -2.88
C LYS A 217 12.46 -9.06 -2.11
N ASP A 218 12.98 -9.16 -0.89
CA ASP A 218 12.73 -10.32 -0.03
C ASP A 218 11.23 -10.48 0.28
N ILE A 219 10.52 -9.40 0.59
CA ILE A 219 9.04 -9.43 0.77
C ILE A 219 8.33 -9.82 -0.52
N MET A 220 8.74 -9.25 -1.67
CA MET A 220 8.13 -9.58 -2.96
C MET A 220 8.25 -11.07 -3.29
N ASP A 221 9.42 -11.66 -3.04
CA ASP A 221 9.73 -13.03 -3.40
C ASP A 221 9.22 -14.05 -2.38
N ALA A 222 9.32 -13.74 -1.08
CA ALA A 222 8.94 -14.65 -0.01
C ALA A 222 7.45 -14.58 0.37
N GLU A 223 6.80 -13.41 0.20
CA GLU A 223 5.44 -13.19 0.69
C GLU A 223 4.46 -12.93 -0.45
N LEU A 224 4.73 -11.92 -1.29
CA LEU A 224 3.76 -11.45 -2.28
C LEU A 224 3.58 -12.46 -3.42
N ARG A 225 4.68 -12.87 -4.07
CA ARG A 225 4.65 -13.76 -5.24
C ARG A 225 4.00 -15.11 -4.89
N PRO A 226 4.36 -15.82 -3.79
CA PRO A 226 3.70 -17.06 -3.43
C PRO A 226 2.22 -16.88 -3.10
N SER A 227 1.85 -15.77 -2.45
CA SER A 227 0.46 -15.47 -2.09
C SER A 227 -0.42 -15.24 -3.33
N VAL A 228 0.09 -14.52 -4.33
CA VAL A 228 -0.62 -14.31 -5.60
C VAL A 228 -0.72 -15.61 -6.41
N GLN A 229 0.32 -16.44 -6.41
CA GLN A 229 0.29 -17.76 -7.09
C GLN A 229 -0.73 -18.72 -6.46
N ASN A 230 -0.87 -18.68 -5.14
CA ASN A 230 -1.79 -19.52 -4.36
C ASN A 230 -3.04 -18.76 -3.90
N ALA A 231 -3.48 -17.80 -4.71
CA ALA A 231 -4.58 -16.90 -4.38
C ALA A 231 -5.88 -17.65 -4.08
N GLN A 232 -6.49 -17.35 -2.94
CA GLN A 232 -7.80 -17.87 -2.56
C GLN A 232 -8.92 -17.16 -3.34
N LYS A 233 -10.07 -17.81 -3.50
CA LYS A 233 -11.21 -17.27 -4.26
C LYS A 233 -11.69 -15.93 -3.69
N GLU A 234 -11.74 -15.81 -2.37
CA GLU A 234 -12.16 -14.62 -1.63
C GLU A 234 -11.19 -13.47 -1.88
N SER A 235 -9.88 -13.72 -1.76
CA SER A 235 -8.84 -12.72 -2.03
C SER A 235 -8.85 -12.25 -3.50
N THR A 236 -9.08 -13.16 -4.44
CA THR A 236 -9.20 -12.84 -5.87
C THR A 236 -10.44 -12.02 -6.17
N THR A 237 -11.57 -12.35 -5.53
CA THR A 237 -12.81 -11.58 -5.63
C THR A 237 -12.62 -10.17 -5.10
N MET A 238 -11.94 -10.01 -3.96
CA MET A 238 -11.59 -8.71 -3.40
C MET A 238 -10.66 -7.94 -4.34
N SER A 239 -9.56 -8.55 -4.79
CA SER A 239 -8.59 -7.95 -5.73
C SER A 239 -9.26 -7.41 -7.00
N LYS A 240 -10.12 -8.22 -7.64
CA LYS A 240 -10.94 -7.79 -8.79
C LYS A 240 -11.92 -6.69 -8.43
N GLY A 241 -12.58 -6.79 -7.27
CA GLY A 241 -13.54 -5.81 -6.77
C GLY A 241 -12.92 -4.43 -6.53
N ILE A 242 -11.68 -4.38 -6.02
CA ILE A 242 -10.92 -3.12 -5.83
C ILE A 242 -10.79 -2.38 -7.15
N ILE A 243 -10.26 -3.07 -8.16
CA ILE A 243 -10.00 -2.46 -9.48
C ILE A 243 -11.32 -2.07 -10.16
N LYS A 244 -12.33 -2.95 -10.09
CA LYS A 244 -13.64 -2.69 -10.65
C LYS A 244 -14.34 -1.49 -10.00
N ALA A 245 -14.18 -1.29 -8.69
CA ALA A 245 -14.73 -0.14 -8.00
C ALA A 245 -14.06 1.17 -8.46
N MET A 246 -12.74 1.18 -8.63
CA MET A 246 -12.00 2.35 -9.12
C MET A 246 -12.26 2.63 -10.59
N ASN A 247 -12.54 1.60 -11.41
CA ASN A 247 -12.88 1.77 -12.82
C ASN A 247 -14.14 2.63 -13.03
N SER A 248 -15.01 2.76 -12.02
CA SER A 248 -16.19 3.64 -12.10
C SER A 248 -15.85 5.10 -12.43
N PHE A 249 -14.68 5.59 -12.05
CA PHE A 249 -14.20 6.94 -12.37
C PHE A 249 -12.80 6.98 -13.04
N ILE A 250 -12.13 5.84 -13.18
CA ILE A 250 -10.85 5.70 -13.88
C ILE A 250 -11.06 4.83 -15.13
N ILE A 251 -11.15 5.48 -16.29
CA ILE A 251 -11.35 4.82 -17.58
C ILE A 251 -10.17 3.91 -17.96
N PHE A 252 -10.43 2.86 -18.74
CA PHE A 252 -9.45 1.87 -19.20
C PHE A 252 -8.73 1.08 -18.11
N LEU A 253 -9.22 1.16 -16.87
CA LEU A 253 -8.74 0.39 -15.75
C LEU A 253 -9.47 -0.98 -15.69
N SER A 254 -8.74 -2.08 -15.75
CA SER A 254 -9.27 -3.42 -15.50
C SER A 254 -8.29 -4.26 -14.68
N TRP A 255 -8.81 -5.29 -14.00
CA TRP A 255 -7.97 -6.16 -13.17
C TRP A 255 -6.99 -6.93 -14.04
N GLU A 256 -7.43 -7.44 -15.18
CA GLU A 256 -6.61 -8.22 -16.11
C GLU A 256 -5.47 -7.38 -16.67
N ALA A 257 -5.73 -6.12 -17.05
CA ALA A 257 -4.70 -5.22 -17.53
C ALA A 257 -3.66 -4.94 -16.44
N MET A 258 -4.10 -4.57 -15.23
CA MET A 258 -3.21 -4.32 -14.10
C MET A 258 -2.42 -5.56 -13.68
N ALA A 259 -3.09 -6.70 -13.54
CA ALA A 259 -2.46 -7.97 -13.19
C ALA A 259 -1.39 -8.34 -14.22
N ARG A 260 -1.68 -8.21 -15.52
CA ARG A 260 -0.68 -8.50 -16.56
C ARG A 260 0.54 -7.60 -16.45
N PHE A 261 0.34 -6.30 -16.29
CA PHE A 261 1.43 -5.34 -16.17
C PHE A 261 2.36 -5.66 -15.00
N TRP A 262 1.81 -5.95 -13.82
CA TRP A 262 2.58 -6.24 -12.62
C TRP A 262 3.16 -7.65 -12.59
N PHE A 263 2.43 -8.65 -13.10
CA PHE A 263 2.94 -10.01 -13.20
C PHE A 263 4.16 -10.09 -14.12
N GLU A 264 4.20 -9.30 -15.19
CA GLU A 264 5.40 -9.16 -16.02
C GLU A 264 6.61 -8.54 -15.27
N GLN A 265 6.38 -7.69 -14.25
CA GLN A 265 7.47 -7.14 -13.42
C GLN A 265 7.92 -8.09 -12.32
N MET A 266 7.08 -9.06 -11.96
CA MET A 266 7.32 -10.08 -10.93
C MET A 266 7.74 -11.43 -11.52
N ASP A 267 8.00 -11.50 -12.83
CA ASP A 267 8.27 -12.74 -13.56
C ASP A 267 7.21 -13.85 -13.34
N MET A 268 5.94 -13.44 -13.28
CA MET A 268 4.80 -14.31 -13.02
C MET A 268 4.03 -14.68 -14.30
N PRO A 269 3.45 -15.89 -14.36
CA PRO A 269 2.67 -16.32 -15.52
C PRO A 269 1.35 -15.54 -15.65
N CYS A 270 1.14 -14.92 -16.81
CA CYS A 270 -0.09 -14.19 -17.15
C CYS A 270 -1.10 -15.12 -17.86
N LYS A 271 -1.66 -16.10 -17.14
CA LYS A 271 -2.59 -17.09 -17.69
C LYS A 271 -4.05 -16.73 -17.41
N PHE A 272 -4.55 -15.69 -18.06
CA PHE A 272 -5.96 -15.33 -18.04
C PHE A 272 -6.37 -14.66 -19.36
N PRO A 273 -7.63 -14.84 -19.81
CA PRO A 273 -8.10 -14.20 -21.04
C PRO A 273 -8.21 -12.69 -20.85
N MET A 274 -7.92 -11.93 -21.91
CA MET A 274 -8.18 -10.50 -21.99
C MET A 274 -9.03 -10.23 -23.22
N GLY A 275 -10.13 -9.50 -23.06
CA GLY A 275 -10.92 -9.00 -24.16
C GLY A 275 -10.27 -7.77 -24.79
N ILE A 276 -11.00 -7.14 -25.72
CA ILE A 276 -10.54 -5.95 -26.43
C ILE A 276 -10.31 -4.80 -25.44
N TYR A 277 -11.26 -4.56 -24.52
CA TYR A 277 -11.16 -3.48 -23.54
C TYR A 277 -9.95 -3.64 -22.61
N GLU A 278 -9.74 -4.84 -22.06
CA GLU A 278 -8.60 -5.14 -21.18
C GLU A 278 -7.27 -5.02 -21.94
N SER A 279 -7.22 -5.53 -23.18
CA SER A 279 -6.03 -5.44 -24.02
C SER A 279 -5.69 -3.99 -24.36
N THR A 280 -6.69 -3.17 -24.71
CA THR A 280 -6.51 -1.74 -24.94
C THR A 280 -6.00 -1.03 -23.68
N GLY A 281 -6.59 -1.29 -22.52
CA GLY A 281 -6.14 -0.72 -21.25
C GLY A 281 -4.69 -1.09 -20.92
N TYR A 282 -4.31 -2.35 -21.11
CA TYR A 282 -2.94 -2.82 -20.90
C TYR A 282 -1.93 -2.13 -21.83
N TRP A 283 -2.22 -2.03 -23.14
CA TRP A 283 -1.31 -1.37 -24.09
C TRP A 283 -1.20 0.14 -23.84
N LEU A 284 -2.31 0.82 -23.53
CA LEU A 284 -2.30 2.23 -23.12
C LEU A 284 -1.44 2.43 -21.87
N MET A 285 -1.56 1.54 -20.89
CA MET A 285 -0.77 1.56 -19.67
C MET A 285 0.73 1.36 -19.98
N ARG A 286 1.09 0.33 -20.76
CA ARG A 286 2.49 0.11 -21.19
C ARG A 286 3.07 1.32 -21.91
N PHE A 287 2.32 1.91 -22.83
CA PHE A 287 2.77 3.09 -23.57
C PHE A 287 2.92 4.31 -22.67
N THR A 288 1.96 4.51 -21.76
CA THR A 288 1.97 5.63 -20.81
C THR A 288 3.18 5.56 -19.88
N PHE A 289 3.33 4.46 -19.15
CA PHE A 289 4.41 4.31 -18.17
C PHE A 289 5.77 4.05 -18.83
N GLY A 290 5.80 3.30 -19.93
CA GLY A 290 7.05 2.94 -20.62
C GLY A 290 7.64 4.09 -21.45
N TRP A 291 6.82 5.03 -21.93
CA TRP A 291 7.24 6.10 -22.84
C TRP A 291 6.74 7.49 -22.48
N LEU A 292 5.42 7.72 -22.34
CA LEU A 292 4.88 9.08 -22.16
C LEU A 292 5.40 9.76 -20.89
N LEU A 293 5.40 9.05 -19.76
CA LEU A 293 5.82 9.61 -18.48
C LEU A 293 7.32 9.93 -18.39
N ARG A 294 8.13 9.59 -19.39
CA ARG A 294 9.51 10.12 -19.49
C ARG A 294 9.53 11.64 -19.69
N PHE A 295 8.44 12.22 -20.18
CA PHE A 295 8.34 13.65 -20.44
C PHE A 295 7.48 14.35 -19.40
N ARG A 296 8.01 15.45 -18.85
CA ARG A 296 7.34 16.25 -17.81
C ARG A 296 5.96 16.79 -18.21
N MET A 297 5.73 17.01 -19.50
CA MET A 297 4.42 17.43 -20.00
C MET A 297 3.35 16.37 -19.70
N PHE A 298 3.63 15.09 -19.96
CA PHE A 298 2.67 14.02 -19.74
C PHE A 298 2.44 13.77 -18.25
N HIS A 299 3.45 13.96 -17.39
CA HIS A 299 3.22 13.99 -15.93
C HIS A 299 2.15 15.01 -15.54
N ARG A 300 2.25 16.26 -16.04
CA ARG A 300 1.25 17.30 -15.76
C ARG A 300 -0.13 16.89 -16.28
N PHE A 301 -0.20 16.35 -17.50
CA PHE A 301 -1.43 15.90 -18.12
C PHE A 301 -2.12 14.80 -17.32
N PHE A 302 -1.43 13.69 -17.02
CA PHE A 302 -2.03 12.58 -16.27
C PHE A 302 -2.33 12.94 -14.82
N ASN A 303 -1.50 13.77 -14.18
CA ASN A 303 -1.81 14.30 -12.85
C ASN A 303 -3.09 15.14 -12.86
N TYR A 304 -3.26 16.00 -13.87
CA TYR A 304 -4.47 16.81 -14.04
C TYR A 304 -5.70 15.93 -14.24
N LEU A 305 -5.64 14.95 -15.14
CA LEU A 305 -6.73 14.01 -15.38
C LEU A 305 -7.13 13.25 -14.11
N LEU A 306 -6.17 12.67 -13.39
CA LEU A 306 -6.48 11.92 -12.17
C LEU A 306 -7.04 12.83 -11.07
N ARG A 307 -6.52 14.05 -10.91
CA ARG A 307 -7.06 15.02 -9.94
C ARG A 307 -8.50 15.40 -10.26
N ILE A 308 -8.86 15.58 -11.53
CA ILE A 308 -10.24 15.82 -11.94
C ILE A 308 -11.11 14.61 -11.66
N ALA A 309 -10.68 13.42 -12.07
CA ALA A 309 -11.44 12.20 -11.88
C ALA A 309 -11.74 11.93 -10.39
N VAL A 310 -10.72 12.10 -9.53
CA VAL A 310 -10.88 12.00 -8.07
C VAL A 310 -11.80 13.09 -7.53
N LYS A 311 -11.65 14.35 -7.99
CA LYS A 311 -12.52 15.44 -7.55
C LYS A 311 -13.98 15.17 -7.92
N GLN A 312 -14.25 14.73 -9.14
CA GLN A 312 -15.59 14.35 -9.60
C GLN A 312 -16.15 13.17 -8.78
N ALA A 313 -15.33 12.15 -8.49
CA ALA A 313 -15.74 11.03 -7.65
C ALA A 313 -16.13 11.45 -6.22
N LEU A 314 -15.46 12.47 -5.68
CA LEU A 314 -15.77 13.02 -4.35
C LEU A 314 -17.00 13.93 -4.39
N ASP A 315 -17.07 14.87 -5.33
CA ASP A 315 -18.15 15.85 -5.45
C ASP A 315 -19.48 15.18 -5.84
N SER A 316 -19.42 14.12 -6.65
CA SER A 316 -20.60 13.38 -7.16
C SER A 316 -20.66 11.95 -6.60
N LYS A 317 -20.26 11.75 -5.34
CA LYS A 317 -20.14 10.42 -4.72
C LYS A 317 -21.43 9.59 -4.85
N GLU A 318 -22.59 10.17 -4.55
CA GLU A 318 -23.90 9.51 -4.62
C GLU A 318 -24.24 9.02 -6.04
N TYR A 319 -23.82 9.76 -7.06
CA TYR A 319 -23.99 9.36 -8.46
C TYR A 319 -23.20 8.07 -8.76
N TYR A 320 -21.94 7.98 -8.35
CA TYR A 320 -21.11 6.79 -8.57
C TYR A 320 -21.61 5.59 -7.78
N GLU A 321 -22.05 5.79 -6.54
CA GLU A 321 -22.69 4.75 -5.75
C GLU A 321 -23.97 4.24 -6.44
N GLY A 322 -24.86 5.13 -6.86
CA GLY A 322 -26.08 4.76 -7.59
C GLY A 322 -25.79 4.08 -8.93
N TYR A 323 -24.77 4.51 -9.66
CA TYR A 323 -24.30 3.86 -10.88
C TYR A 323 -23.87 2.41 -10.59
N LEU A 324 -23.03 2.20 -9.58
CA LEU A 324 -22.55 0.88 -9.18
C LEU A 324 -23.67 -0.04 -8.73
N VAL A 325 -24.67 0.48 -8.00
CA VAL A 325 -25.86 -0.28 -7.57
C VAL A 325 -26.64 -0.78 -8.77
N ARG A 326 -26.96 0.11 -9.72
CA ARG A 326 -27.73 -0.23 -10.93
C ARG A 326 -26.97 -1.20 -11.83
N HIS A 327 -25.68 -0.97 -12.06
CA HIS A 327 -24.89 -1.75 -13.00
C HIS A 327 -24.49 -3.13 -12.46
N HIS A 328 -24.58 -3.34 -11.14
CA HIS A 328 -24.26 -4.62 -10.49
C HIS A 328 -25.47 -5.28 -9.81
N ASN A 329 -26.69 -4.81 -10.07
CA ASN A 329 -27.94 -5.37 -9.56
C ASN A 329 -27.92 -5.59 -8.04
N ILE A 330 -27.43 -4.60 -7.28
CA ILE A 330 -27.32 -4.69 -5.82
C ILE A 330 -28.67 -4.33 -5.21
N THR A 331 -29.27 -5.28 -4.49
CA THR A 331 -30.60 -5.13 -3.88
C THR A 331 -30.57 -4.60 -2.45
N ASN A 332 -29.41 -4.61 -1.78
CA ASN A 332 -29.21 -4.12 -0.41
C ASN A 332 -27.91 -3.28 -0.35
N VAL A 333 -28.01 -1.97 -0.10
CA VAL A 333 -26.89 -1.00 -0.12
C VAL A 333 -26.59 -0.45 1.26
#